data_AF-A0A8J3YM74-F1
#
_entry.id   AF-A0A8J3YM74-F1
#
_cell.length_a   1.000
_cell.length_b   1.000
_cell.length_c   1.000
_cell.angle_alpha   90.00
_cell.angle_beta   90.00
_cell.angle_gamma   90.00
#
_symmetry.space_group_name_H-M   'P 1'
#
loop_
_entity.id
_entity.type
_entity.pdbx_description
1 polymer ?
#
loop_
_entity_poly.entity_id
_entity_poly.type
_entity_poly.pdbx_seq_one_letter_code
_entity_poly.pdbx_strand_id
1 'polypeptide(L)'
;MFGAFARPNRKQNVRYRPYAADMAEPLDTMPPHPPLEPTEVEMALFGLNRARAQFAWKVGGLDAAALHRRFPPSDMTLARLIKHLAWVEDWRTASFLTGKPVGAPWDTVAPLPDDDWSCADGDSPAELYELWRGAVARSRAAWDAVLADGGLDQVSHFKTPVNLRWVIVDMHEEYARHTGHADLFREAIDGLVGEDPPA
;
A
#
# COMPACT_ATOMS: atom_id res chain seq x y z
N MET A 1 -45.17 -22.16 -17.16
CA MET A 1 -45.09 -21.29 -15.97
C MET A 1 -43.65 -21.32 -15.46
N PHE A 2 -42.80 -20.43 -15.99
CA PHE A 2 -41.43 -20.24 -15.51
C PHE A 2 -41.26 -18.75 -15.24
N GLY A 3 -41.11 -18.40 -13.96
CA GLY A 3 -41.01 -17.03 -13.49
C GLY A 3 -39.67 -16.42 -13.87
N ALA A 4 -39.72 -15.23 -14.46
CA ALA A 4 -38.55 -14.40 -14.68
C ALA A 4 -38.02 -13.91 -13.32
N PHE A 5 -36.85 -14.40 -12.91
CA PHE A 5 -36.09 -13.78 -11.83
C PHE A 5 -35.53 -12.45 -12.34
N ALA A 6 -36.12 -11.34 -11.90
CA ALA A 6 -35.54 -10.02 -12.06
C ALA A 6 -34.20 -9.98 -11.31
N ARG A 7 -33.10 -9.74 -12.04
CA ARG A 7 -31.79 -9.48 -11.41
C ARG A 7 -31.91 -8.19 -10.60
N PRO A 8 -31.55 -8.17 -9.31
CA PRO A 8 -31.61 -6.95 -8.53
C PRO A 8 -30.63 -5.92 -9.10
N ASN A 9 -31.18 -4.72 -9.27
CA ASN A 9 -30.58 -3.43 -9.58
C ASN A 9 -29.04 -3.41 -9.59
N ARG A 10 -28.45 -3.25 -10.79
CA ARG A 10 -27.06 -2.82 -10.96
C ARG A 10 -26.92 -1.52 -10.18
N LYS A 11 -26.11 -1.50 -9.10
CA LYS A 11 -25.90 -0.32 -8.25
C LYS A 11 -25.74 0.89 -9.17
N GLN A 12 -26.70 1.82 -9.12
CA GLN A 12 -26.65 3.05 -9.90
C GLN A 12 -25.31 3.72 -9.57
N ASN A 13 -24.56 4.03 -10.62
CA ASN A 13 -23.25 4.69 -10.57
C ASN A 13 -23.27 5.78 -9.51
N VAL A 14 -22.67 5.50 -8.34
CA VAL A 14 -22.34 6.52 -7.37
C VAL A 14 -21.50 7.52 -8.14
N ARG A 15 -21.96 8.78 -8.17
CA ARG A 15 -21.30 9.87 -8.89
C ARG A 15 -19.82 9.86 -8.50
N TYR A 16 -18.98 9.52 -9.49
CA TYR A 16 -17.54 9.41 -9.36
C TYR A 16 -16.99 10.73 -8.81
N ARG A 17 -16.47 10.72 -7.58
CA ARG A 17 -15.67 11.83 -7.08
C ARG A 17 -14.26 11.62 -7.63
N PRO A 18 -13.71 12.56 -8.43
CA PRO A 18 -12.37 12.38 -8.96
C PRO A 18 -11.37 12.24 -7.82
N TYR A 19 -10.53 11.21 -7.92
CA TYR A 19 -9.55 10.73 -6.94
C TYR A 19 -8.64 11.81 -6.28
N ALA A 20 -8.56 13.01 -6.86
CA ALA A 20 -7.55 14.01 -6.49
C ALA A 20 -8.03 15.47 -6.43
N ALA A 21 -9.33 15.76 -6.56
CA ALA A 21 -9.77 17.17 -6.71
C ALA A 21 -9.37 18.10 -5.54
N ASP A 22 -9.17 17.54 -4.35
CA ASP A 22 -8.94 18.29 -3.11
C ASP A 22 -7.56 18.00 -2.45
N MET A 23 -6.67 17.22 -3.09
CA MET A 23 -5.34 16.87 -2.55
C MET A 23 -4.26 17.82 -3.06
N ALA A 24 -3.48 18.45 -2.16
CA ALA A 24 -2.37 19.33 -2.54
C ALA A 24 -1.28 18.58 -3.34
N GLU A 25 -0.97 17.34 -2.93
CA GLU A 25 -0.13 16.42 -3.70
C GLU A 25 -0.79 15.02 -3.75
N PRO A 26 -1.31 14.59 -4.90
CA PRO A 26 -1.92 13.26 -5.01
C PRO A 26 -0.87 12.16 -4.79
N LEU A 27 -1.33 10.99 -4.32
CA LEU A 27 -0.49 9.80 -4.26
C LEU A 27 -0.28 9.28 -5.69
N ASP A 28 0.83 8.59 -5.91
CA ASP A 28 1.15 7.95 -7.19
C ASP A 28 0.24 6.72 -7.39
N THR A 29 -0.66 6.78 -8.39
CA THR A 29 -1.60 5.71 -8.73
C THR A 29 -1.40 5.12 -10.11
N MET A 30 -0.39 5.57 -10.85
CA MET A 30 -0.18 5.17 -12.24
C MET A 30 1.29 4.83 -12.43
N PRO A 31 1.71 3.62 -12.00
CA PRO A 31 3.08 3.21 -12.21
C PRO A 31 3.30 2.98 -13.71
N PRO A 32 4.52 3.22 -14.21
CA PRO A 32 4.83 2.96 -15.61
C PRO A 32 4.61 1.48 -15.92
N HIS A 33 3.99 1.19 -17.07
CA HIS A 33 3.85 -0.18 -17.55
C HIS A 33 5.23 -0.74 -17.93
N PRO A 34 5.48 -2.04 -17.67
CA PRO A 34 6.70 -2.70 -18.09
C PRO A 34 6.71 -2.84 -19.63
N PRO A 35 7.87 -3.19 -20.24
CA PRO A 35 7.90 -3.61 -21.63
C PRO A 35 7.00 -4.84 -21.85
N LEU A 36 6.65 -5.13 -23.12
CA LEU A 36 5.77 -6.26 -23.46
C LEU A 36 6.35 -7.62 -23.09
N GLU A 37 7.68 -7.72 -23.03
CA GLU A 37 8.43 -8.92 -22.64
C GLU A 37 9.41 -8.56 -21.51
N PRO A 38 8.91 -8.39 -20.27
CA PRO A 38 9.76 -8.02 -19.15
C PRO A 38 10.61 -9.21 -18.69
N THR A 39 11.80 -8.90 -18.19
CA THR A 39 12.57 -9.82 -17.36
C THR A 39 11.81 -10.16 -16.06
N GLU A 40 12.24 -11.22 -15.39
CA GLU A 40 11.70 -11.60 -14.07
C GLU A 40 11.75 -10.43 -13.07
N VAL A 41 12.86 -9.69 -13.06
CA VAL A 41 13.09 -8.56 -12.14
C VAL A 41 12.16 -7.39 -12.47
N GLU A 42 12.06 -7.02 -13.76
CA GLU A 42 11.16 -5.95 -14.20
C GLU A 42 9.70 -6.28 -13.85
N MET A 43 9.29 -7.54 -14.02
CA MET A 43 7.94 -7.98 -13.71
C MET A 43 7.67 -7.98 -12.20
N ALA A 44 8.63 -8.42 -11.38
CA ALA A 44 8.49 -8.40 -9.92
C ALA A 44 8.39 -6.97 -9.36
N LEU A 45 9.24 -6.06 -9.83
CA LEU A 45 9.17 -4.64 -9.47
C LEU A 45 7.88 -3.98 -9.93
N PHE A 46 7.43 -4.28 -11.15
CA PHE A 46 6.14 -3.79 -11.63
C PHE A 46 5.00 -4.30 -10.76
N GLY A 47 4.99 -5.58 -10.37
CA GLY A 47 3.98 -6.15 -9.48
C GLY A 47 3.88 -5.41 -8.14
N LEU A 48 5.02 -5.11 -7.51
CA LEU A 48 5.07 -4.33 -6.28
C LEU A 48 4.61 -2.87 -6.50
N ASN A 49 5.08 -2.22 -7.55
CA ASN A 49 4.70 -0.83 -7.85
C ASN A 49 3.22 -0.67 -8.23
N ARG A 50 2.65 -1.65 -8.93
CA ARG A 50 1.20 -1.72 -9.19
C ARG A 50 0.42 -1.88 -7.90
N ALA A 51 0.83 -2.77 -7.01
CA ALA A 51 0.16 -2.94 -5.72
C ALA A 51 0.21 -1.66 -4.86
N ARG A 52 1.34 -0.94 -4.85
CA ARG A 52 1.48 0.40 -4.23
C ARG A 52 0.50 1.41 -4.81
N ALA A 53 0.40 1.46 -6.13
CA ALA A 53 -0.48 2.38 -6.84
C ALA A 53 -1.97 2.09 -6.60
N GLN A 54 -2.34 0.82 -6.57
CA GLN A 54 -3.70 0.39 -6.23
C GLN A 54 -4.04 0.75 -4.79
N PHE A 55 -3.11 0.50 -3.85
CA PHE A 55 -3.27 0.94 -2.47
C PHE A 55 -3.46 2.46 -2.36
N ALA A 56 -2.58 3.24 -3.00
CA ALA A 56 -2.70 4.69 -3.10
C ALA A 56 -4.08 5.11 -3.61
N TRP A 57 -4.58 4.46 -4.66
CA TRP A 57 -5.89 4.75 -5.22
C TRP A 57 -7.02 4.50 -4.21
N LYS A 58 -6.95 3.43 -3.44
CA LYS A 58 -7.97 3.12 -2.42
C LYS A 58 -7.94 4.06 -1.24
N VAL A 59 -6.78 4.57 -0.84
CA VAL A 59 -6.64 5.38 0.38
C VAL A 59 -6.58 6.89 0.12
N GLY A 60 -6.38 7.31 -1.12
CA GLY A 60 -6.21 8.73 -1.48
C GLY A 60 -7.53 9.50 -1.58
N GLY A 61 -7.43 10.82 -1.41
CA GLY A 61 -8.56 11.77 -1.58
C GLY A 61 -9.60 11.72 -0.46
N LEU A 62 -9.21 11.24 0.74
CA LEU A 62 -10.09 11.08 1.88
C LEU A 62 -9.78 12.12 2.97
N ASP A 63 -10.81 12.59 3.67
CA ASP A 63 -10.64 13.43 4.85
C ASP A 63 -10.28 12.60 6.09
N ALA A 64 -9.98 13.29 7.20
CA ALA A 64 -9.61 12.65 8.46
C ALA A 64 -10.71 11.71 8.98
N ALA A 65 -11.98 12.11 8.88
CA ALA A 65 -13.10 11.32 9.36
C ALA A 65 -13.25 10.00 8.59
N ALA A 66 -13.08 10.04 7.26
CA ALA A 66 -13.10 8.86 6.41
C ALA A 66 -11.90 7.95 6.68
N LEU A 67 -10.68 8.49 6.78
CA LEU A 67 -9.48 7.70 7.06
C LEU A 67 -9.52 7.01 8.43
N HIS A 68 -10.14 7.66 9.43
CA HIS A 68 -10.19 7.17 10.82
C HIS A 68 -11.47 6.40 11.14
N ARG A 69 -12.35 6.19 10.16
CA ARG A 69 -13.57 5.41 10.35
C ARG A 69 -13.20 3.95 10.65
N ARG A 70 -13.69 3.44 11.80
CA ARG A 70 -13.60 2.02 12.18
C ARG A 70 -14.71 1.19 11.55
N PHE A 71 -14.45 -0.09 11.31
CA PHE A 71 -15.38 -1.03 10.67
C PHE A 71 -15.61 -2.27 11.55
N PRO A 72 -16.59 -2.22 12.48
CA PRO A 72 -16.87 -3.34 13.38
C PRO A 72 -17.16 -4.66 12.65
N PRO A 73 -16.74 -5.81 13.21
CA PRO A 73 -16.14 -5.98 14.54
C PRO A 73 -14.64 -5.63 14.60
N SER A 74 -14.03 -5.19 13.50
CA SER A 74 -12.62 -4.81 13.44
C SER A 74 -12.41 -3.36 13.88
N ASP A 75 -11.29 -3.10 14.55
CA ASP A 75 -10.81 -1.74 14.84
C ASP A 75 -9.92 -1.17 13.73
N MET A 76 -9.77 -1.88 12.60
CA MET A 76 -8.98 -1.40 11.46
C MET A 76 -9.59 -0.13 10.85
N THR A 77 -8.71 0.75 10.39
CA THR A 77 -9.04 1.98 9.66
C THR A 77 -8.08 2.14 8.48
N LEU A 78 -8.44 2.96 7.49
CA LEU A 78 -7.53 3.27 6.38
C LEU A 78 -6.27 4.01 6.86
N ALA A 79 -6.40 4.88 7.85
CA ALA A 79 -5.25 5.55 8.49
C ALA A 79 -4.23 4.55 9.02
N ARG A 80 -4.71 3.53 9.75
CA ARG A 80 -3.86 2.47 10.32
C ARG A 80 -3.20 1.64 9.22
N LEU A 81 -3.90 1.34 8.12
CA LEU A 81 -3.31 0.65 6.98
C LEU A 81 -2.18 1.45 6.30
N ILE A 82 -2.36 2.77 6.13
CA ILE A 82 -1.32 3.64 5.54
C ILE A 82 -0.06 3.62 6.42
N LYS A 83 -0.23 3.84 7.73
CA LYS A 83 0.89 3.86 8.69
C LYS A 83 1.58 2.49 8.78
N HIS A 84 0.80 1.42 8.78
CA HIS A 84 1.32 0.05 8.75
C HIS A 84 2.19 -0.21 7.51
N LEU A 85 1.70 0.10 6.30
CA LEU A 85 2.49 -0.12 5.09
C LEU A 85 3.71 0.80 5.00
N ALA A 86 3.65 2.00 5.58
CA ALA A 86 4.83 2.85 5.71
C ALA A 86 5.90 2.23 6.62
N TRP A 87 5.48 1.63 7.75
CA TRP A 87 6.38 0.87 8.63
C TRP A 87 6.96 -0.35 7.92
N VAL A 88 6.13 -1.14 7.23
CA VAL A 88 6.57 -2.34 6.49
C VAL A 88 7.64 -1.98 5.46
N GLU A 89 7.45 -0.91 4.69
CA GLU A 89 8.43 -0.42 3.70
C GLU A 89 9.80 -0.12 4.34
N ASP A 90 9.82 0.72 5.38
CA ASP A 90 11.07 1.12 6.03
C ASP A 90 11.72 -0.04 6.78
N TRP A 91 10.94 -0.84 7.50
CA TRP A 91 11.45 -1.96 8.29
C TRP A 91 11.99 -3.07 7.41
N ARG A 92 11.32 -3.44 6.31
CA ARG A 92 11.84 -4.43 5.35
C ARG A 92 13.10 -3.90 4.67
N THR A 93 13.10 -2.64 4.25
CA THR A 93 14.29 -2.01 3.65
C THR A 93 15.49 -2.03 4.61
N ALA A 94 15.28 -1.62 5.85
CA ALA A 94 16.32 -1.59 6.88
C ALA A 94 16.83 -3.01 7.19
N SER A 95 15.92 -3.93 7.51
CA SER A 95 16.25 -5.24 8.07
C SER A 95 16.67 -6.28 7.04
N PHE A 96 16.19 -6.20 5.80
CA PHE A 96 16.44 -7.20 4.76
C PHE A 96 17.37 -6.70 3.66
N LEU A 97 17.16 -5.47 3.16
CA LEU A 97 17.92 -4.96 2.01
C LEU A 97 19.24 -4.30 2.41
N THR A 98 19.26 -3.52 3.48
CA THR A 98 20.42 -2.67 3.81
C THR A 98 21.20 -3.12 5.05
N GLY A 99 20.59 -3.93 5.92
CA GLY A 99 21.16 -4.33 7.21
C GLY A 99 21.36 -3.17 8.19
N LYS A 100 20.73 -2.01 7.94
CA LYS A 100 20.84 -0.82 8.79
C LYS A 100 19.73 -0.82 9.85
N PRO A 101 19.91 -0.11 10.97
CA PRO A 101 18.79 0.19 11.87
C PRO A 101 17.70 0.97 11.13
N VAL A 102 16.44 0.79 11.55
CA VAL A 102 15.33 1.62 11.06
C VAL A 102 15.59 3.06 11.52
N GLY A 103 15.53 4.02 10.58
CA GLY A 103 15.73 5.44 10.86
C GLY A 103 14.43 6.19 11.14
N ALA A 104 14.53 7.52 11.20
CA ALA A 104 13.40 8.41 11.40
C ALA A 104 12.24 8.19 10.40
N PRO A 105 10.97 8.33 10.85
CA PRO A 105 10.57 8.72 12.20
C PRO A 105 10.54 7.56 13.22
N TRP A 106 10.80 6.32 12.78
CA TRP A 106 10.56 5.14 13.60
C TRP A 106 11.60 4.93 14.72
N ASP A 107 12.75 5.57 14.62
CA ASP A 107 13.80 5.56 15.65
C ASP A 107 13.43 6.35 16.92
N THR A 108 12.38 7.16 16.86
CA THR A 108 11.90 8.00 17.98
C THR A 108 10.59 7.52 18.58
N VAL A 109 9.95 6.49 18.00
CA VAL A 109 8.67 5.96 18.47
C VAL A 109 8.87 4.63 19.21
N ALA A 110 7.93 4.31 20.10
CA ALA A 110 7.93 2.99 20.73
C ALA A 110 7.81 1.90 19.64
N PRO A 111 8.46 0.73 19.80
CA PRO A 111 8.30 -0.37 18.87
C PRO A 111 6.81 -0.67 18.69
N LEU A 112 6.34 -0.69 17.45
CA LEU A 112 4.96 -1.05 17.13
C LEU A 112 4.87 -2.58 17.22
N PRO A 113 4.05 -3.15 18.12
CA PRO A 113 3.70 -4.56 18.04
C PRO A 113 3.07 -4.86 16.66
N ASP A 114 3.34 -6.04 16.10
CA ASP A 114 2.79 -6.47 14.80
C ASP A 114 1.24 -6.47 14.78
N ASP A 115 0.61 -6.50 15.95
CA ASP A 115 -0.84 -6.51 16.17
C ASP A 115 -1.41 -5.22 16.79
N ASP A 116 -0.59 -4.21 17.07
CA ASP A 116 -1.06 -2.95 17.65
C ASP A 116 -1.52 -1.97 16.57
N TRP A 117 -2.79 -2.12 16.23
CA TRP A 117 -3.48 -1.23 15.31
C TRP A 117 -3.76 0.16 15.90
N SER A 118 -3.43 0.49 17.16
CA SER A 118 -3.79 1.78 17.77
C SER A 118 -2.96 2.99 17.31
N CYS A 119 -1.92 2.78 16.50
CA CYS A 119 -0.85 3.74 16.30
C CYS A 119 -1.16 4.97 15.42
N ALA A 120 -2.33 5.06 14.77
CA ALA A 120 -2.64 6.13 13.81
C ALA A 120 -3.79 7.08 14.21
N ASP A 121 -4.36 6.94 15.41
CA ASP A 121 -5.61 7.63 15.78
C ASP A 121 -5.50 9.17 15.88
N GLY A 122 -4.28 9.72 15.88
CA GLY A 122 -4.01 11.17 15.97
C GLY A 122 -3.35 11.79 14.74
N ASP A 123 -3.05 11.00 13.71
CA ASP A 123 -2.30 11.49 12.54
C ASP A 123 -3.26 12.14 11.52
N SER A 124 -2.91 13.32 11.01
CA SER A 124 -3.67 13.94 9.92
C SER A 124 -3.50 13.16 8.61
N PRO A 125 -4.45 13.28 7.65
CA PRO A 125 -4.29 12.70 6.31
C PRO A 125 -2.96 13.08 5.64
N ALA A 126 -2.55 14.34 5.75
CA ALA A 126 -1.29 14.82 5.16
C ALA A 126 -0.06 14.14 5.78
N GLU A 127 -0.01 14.00 7.10
CA GLU A 127 1.09 13.31 7.79
C GLU A 127 1.16 11.83 7.38
N LEU A 128 0.02 11.14 7.28
CA LEU A 128 -0.04 9.75 6.86
C LEU A 128 0.43 9.55 5.42
N TYR A 129 -0.02 10.41 4.51
CA TYR A 129 0.37 10.33 3.10
C TYR A 129 1.85 10.65 2.90
N GLU A 130 2.39 11.67 3.58
CA GLU A 130 3.81 12.00 3.52
C GLU A 130 4.68 10.91 4.13
N LEU A 131 4.25 10.33 5.25
CA LEU A 131 4.94 9.21 5.88
C LEU A 131 5.07 8.02 4.92
N TRP A 132 3.96 7.61 4.30
CA TRP A 132 3.94 6.49 3.35
C TRP A 132 4.72 6.80 2.07
N ARG A 133 4.54 7.99 1.48
CA ARG A 133 5.27 8.44 0.28
C ARG A 133 6.78 8.42 0.54
N GLY A 134 7.22 8.94 1.68
CA GLY A 134 8.62 8.94 2.09
C GLY A 134 9.19 7.53 2.25
N ALA A 135 8.43 6.62 2.86
CA ALA A 135 8.85 5.22 3.03
C ALA A 135 8.97 4.50 1.67
N VAL A 136 8.00 4.67 0.77
CA VAL A 136 8.05 4.14 -0.59
C VAL A 136 9.24 4.69 -1.36
N ALA A 137 9.55 5.99 -1.25
CA ALA A 137 10.70 6.59 -1.92
C ALA A 137 12.04 6.00 -1.45
N ARG A 138 12.20 5.82 -0.14
CA ARG A 138 13.40 5.16 0.44
C ARG A 138 13.52 3.71 0.01
N SER A 139 12.42 2.97 0.01
CA SER A 139 12.35 1.58 -0.45
C SER A 139 12.73 1.46 -1.93
N ARG A 140 12.18 2.31 -2.81
CA ARG A 140 12.56 2.36 -4.23
C ARG A 140 14.07 2.59 -4.40
N ALA A 141 14.64 3.59 -3.70
CA ALA A 141 16.08 3.86 -3.77
C ALA A 141 16.94 2.68 -3.29
N ALA A 142 16.49 1.94 -2.27
CA ALA A 142 17.19 0.75 -1.80
C ALA A 142 17.10 -0.41 -2.80
N TRP A 143 15.94 -0.62 -3.42
CA TRP A 143 15.77 -1.60 -4.50
C TRP A 143 16.67 -1.28 -5.68
N ASP A 144 16.75 -0.01 -6.12
CA ASP A 144 17.64 0.40 -7.20
C ASP A 144 19.10 0.09 -6.88
N ALA A 145 19.53 0.34 -5.64
CA ALA A 145 20.90 0.08 -5.19
C ALA A 145 21.24 -1.43 -5.18
N VAL A 146 20.40 -2.28 -4.60
CA VAL A 146 20.65 -3.74 -4.58
C VAL A 146 20.56 -4.34 -5.97
N LEU A 147 19.69 -3.82 -6.84
CA LEU A 147 19.59 -4.31 -8.22
C LEU A 147 20.82 -3.96 -9.06
N ALA A 148 21.40 -2.78 -8.82
CA ALA A 148 22.67 -2.40 -9.43
C ALA A 148 23.86 -3.22 -8.89
N ASP A 149 23.75 -3.75 -7.67
CA ASP A 149 24.81 -4.47 -6.96
C ASP A 149 24.44 -5.95 -6.70
N GLY A 150 24.31 -6.75 -7.75
CA GLY A 150 24.15 -8.21 -7.62
C GLY A 150 22.71 -8.75 -7.72
N GLY A 151 21.70 -7.88 -7.85
CA GLY A 151 20.35 -8.30 -8.22
C GLY A 151 19.60 -9.08 -7.14
N LEU A 152 18.54 -9.81 -7.52
CA LEU A 152 17.64 -10.45 -6.57
C LEU A 152 18.17 -11.77 -5.95
N ASP A 153 19.30 -12.29 -6.44
CA ASP A 153 19.96 -13.49 -5.92
C ASP A 153 20.71 -13.24 -4.61
N GLN A 154 20.91 -11.98 -4.25
CA GLN A 154 21.59 -11.60 -3.02
C GLN A 154 20.88 -12.13 -1.78
N VAL A 155 21.69 -12.45 -0.77
CA VAL A 155 21.24 -12.90 0.53
C VAL A 155 20.86 -11.68 1.38
N SER A 156 19.67 -11.68 1.96
CA SER A 156 19.17 -10.61 2.82
C SER A 156 19.96 -10.50 4.13
N HIS A 157 19.92 -9.32 4.73
CA HIS A 157 20.61 -9.03 6.00
C HIS A 157 19.87 -9.54 7.25
N PHE A 158 18.73 -10.22 7.10
CA PHE A 158 17.90 -10.64 8.23
C PHE A 158 18.51 -11.81 9.00
N LYS A 159 18.12 -11.98 10.28
CA LYS A 159 18.67 -13.03 11.17
C LYS A 159 18.53 -14.43 10.59
N THR A 160 17.40 -14.70 9.94
CA THR A 160 17.20 -15.90 9.11
C THR A 160 17.27 -15.43 7.66
N PRO A 161 18.42 -15.54 7.00
CA PRO A 161 18.62 -14.97 5.68
C PRO A 161 17.81 -15.72 4.61
N VAL A 162 17.21 -14.94 3.71
CA VAL A 162 16.51 -15.38 2.49
C VAL A 162 17.05 -14.59 1.31
N ASN A 163 16.81 -15.00 0.07
CA ASN A 163 17.19 -14.17 -1.07
C ASN A 163 16.27 -12.94 -1.23
N LEU A 164 16.68 -11.93 -1.99
CA LEU A 164 15.86 -10.74 -2.20
C LEU A 164 14.63 -10.99 -3.09
N ARG A 165 14.59 -12.09 -3.87
CA ARG A 165 13.35 -12.55 -4.53
C ARG A 165 12.25 -12.87 -3.53
N TRP A 166 12.60 -13.50 -2.41
CA TRP A 166 11.67 -13.74 -1.32
C TRP A 166 11.10 -12.42 -0.79
N VAL A 167 11.99 -11.45 -0.53
CA VAL A 167 11.62 -10.18 0.08
C VAL A 167 10.69 -9.36 -0.81
N ILE A 168 10.92 -9.32 -2.13
CA ILE A 168 10.04 -8.59 -3.05
C ILE A 168 8.65 -9.23 -3.17
N VAL A 169 8.56 -10.57 -3.09
CA VAL A 169 7.29 -11.29 -3.07
C VAL A 169 6.55 -11.01 -1.77
N ASP A 170 7.21 -11.10 -0.61
CA ASP A 170 6.61 -10.74 0.68
C ASP A 170 6.07 -9.31 0.67
N MET A 171 6.84 -8.35 0.13
CA MET A 171 6.39 -6.96 -0.01
C MET A 171 5.14 -6.85 -0.90
N HIS A 172 5.08 -7.58 -2.01
CA HIS A 172 3.89 -7.60 -2.86
C HIS A 172 2.68 -8.19 -2.12
N GLU A 173 2.87 -9.28 -1.36
CA GLU A 173 1.81 -9.91 -0.58
C GLU A 173 1.26 -9.01 0.52
N GLU A 174 2.11 -8.25 1.22
CA GLU A 174 1.66 -7.25 2.21
C GLU A 174 0.74 -6.22 1.55
N TYR A 175 1.16 -5.64 0.41
CA TYR A 175 0.31 -4.70 -0.31
C TYR A 175 -0.97 -5.35 -0.84
N ALA A 176 -0.90 -6.54 -1.42
CA ALA A 176 -2.08 -7.23 -1.97
C ALA A 176 -3.11 -7.51 -0.86
N ARG A 177 -2.67 -8.01 0.29
CA ARG A 177 -3.51 -8.26 1.47
C ARG A 177 -4.17 -6.97 1.96
N HIS A 178 -3.39 -5.92 2.17
CA HIS A 178 -3.89 -4.67 2.75
C HIS A 178 -4.69 -3.80 1.77
N THR A 179 -4.45 -3.93 0.46
CA THR A 179 -5.31 -3.33 -0.57
C THR A 179 -6.68 -3.98 -0.59
N GLY A 180 -6.77 -5.30 -0.41
CA GLY A 180 -8.07 -5.98 -0.27
C GLY A 180 -8.88 -5.52 0.94
N HIS A 181 -8.22 -5.19 2.06
CA HIS A 181 -8.89 -4.54 3.19
C HIS A 181 -9.34 -3.11 2.85
N ALA A 182 -8.47 -2.35 2.19
CA ALA A 182 -8.77 -0.98 1.78
C ALA A 182 -9.94 -0.92 0.79
N ASP A 183 -10.10 -1.91 -0.09
CA ASP A 183 -11.24 -2.06 -1.00
C ASP A 183 -12.57 -2.08 -0.25
N LEU A 184 -12.70 -2.97 0.74
CA LEU A 184 -13.93 -3.13 1.51
C LEU A 184 -14.26 -1.85 2.29
N PHE A 185 -13.25 -1.21 2.87
CA PHE A 185 -13.44 0.03 3.63
C PHE A 185 -13.81 1.18 2.72
N ARG A 186 -13.17 1.25 1.56
CA ARG A 186 -13.44 2.31 0.59
C ARG A 186 -14.86 2.20 0.02
N GLU A 187 -15.31 1.00 -0.35
CA GLU A 187 -16.70 0.78 -0.77
C GLU A 187 -17.69 1.20 0.33
N ALA A 188 -17.38 0.92 1.60
CA ALA A 188 -18.23 1.29 2.73
C ALA A 188 -18.22 2.80 3.08
N ILE A 189 -17.19 3.55 2.66
CA ILE A 189 -17.07 5.00 2.87
C ILE A 189 -17.86 5.76 1.82
N ASP A 190 -17.56 5.53 0.54
CA ASP A 190 -18.07 6.34 -0.56
C ASP A 190 -18.51 5.51 -1.78
N GLY A 191 -18.49 4.18 -1.70
CA GLY A 191 -18.91 3.29 -2.78
C GLY A 191 -17.89 3.14 -3.91
N LEU A 192 -16.66 3.66 -3.78
CA LEU A 192 -15.62 3.44 -4.77
C LEU A 192 -15.23 1.96 -4.83
N VAL A 193 -15.19 1.42 -6.05
CA VAL A 193 -14.91 0.01 -6.38
C VAL A 193 -14.08 -0.06 -7.67
N GLY A 194 -13.49 -1.23 -7.96
CA GLY A 194 -12.68 -1.50 -9.16
C GLY A 194 -11.23 -1.86 -8.81
N GLU A 195 -10.40 -2.16 -9.81
CA GLU A 195 -9.00 -2.57 -9.59
C GLU A 195 -7.99 -1.43 -9.76
N ASP A 196 -8.24 -0.52 -10.71
CA ASP A 196 -7.38 0.63 -11.01
C ASP A 196 -8.20 1.92 -11.20
N PRO A 197 -7.60 3.11 -11.10
CA PRO A 197 -8.26 4.35 -11.47
C PRO A 197 -8.83 4.26 -12.90
N PRO A 198 -10.05 4.74 -13.16
CA PRO A 198 -10.58 4.83 -14.51
C PRO A 198 -9.70 5.72 -15.38
N ALA A 199 -9.53 5.28 -16.63
CA ALA A 199 -8.84 5.99 -17.70
C ALA A 199 -9.55 7.29 -18.10
#